data_AF-R5IPJ2-F1
#
_entry.id   AF-R5IPJ2-F1
#
_cell.length_a   1.000
_cell.length_b   1.000
_cell.length_c   1.000
_cell.angle_alpha   90.00
_cell.angle_beta   90.00
_cell.angle_gamma   90.00
#
_symmetry.space_group_name_H-M   'P 1'
#
loop_
_entity.id
_entity.type
_entity.pdbx_description
1 polymer ?
#
loop_
_entity_poly.entity_id
_entity_poly.type
_entity_poly.pdbx_seq_one_letter_code
_entity_poly.pdbx_strand_id
1 'polypeptide(L)' 'MNRSELLHAEESGAASGWVSRLSQEDREYFAYLRKVFKRYNITPSKATRLEYDFVIRVAESEFYLQKANA' A
#
# COMPACT_ATOMS: atom_id res chain seq x y z
N MET A 1 -11.06 -6.66 -16.48
CA MET A 1 -9.69 -7.15 -16.30
C MET A 1 -9.71 -8.26 -15.26
N ASN A 2 -9.21 -9.44 -15.60
CA ASN A 2 -9.14 -10.61 -14.73
C ASN A 2 -7.86 -10.55 -13.87
N ARG A 3 -7.88 -11.13 -12.67
CA ARG A 3 -6.73 -11.18 -11.76
C ARG A 3 -5.48 -11.75 -12.42
N SER A 4 -5.65 -12.76 -13.28
CA SER A 4 -4.52 -13.36 -14.02
C SER A 4 -3.86 -12.38 -14.99
N GLU A 5 -4.63 -11.49 -15.61
CA GLU A 5 -4.09 -10.48 -16.54
C GLU A 5 -3.28 -9.42 -15.79
N LEU A 6 -3.74 -9.04 -14.59
CA LEU A 6 -3.04 -8.10 -13.71
C LEU A 6 -1.69 -8.66 -13.25
N LEU A 7 -1.65 -9.94 -12.85
CA LEU A 7 -0.41 -10.59 -12.43
C LEU A 7 0.59 -10.70 -13.58
N HIS A 8 0.12 -11.06 -14.78
CA HIS A 8 0.97 -11.11 -15.96
C HIS A 8 1.54 -9.72 -16.31
N ALA A 9 0.74 -8.66 -16.18
CA ALA A 9 1.19 -7.29 -16.41
C ALA A 9 2.24 -6.85 -15.37
N GLU A 10 2.05 -7.19 -14.09
CA GLU A 10 3.03 -6.92 -13.03
C GLU A 10 4.35 -7.67 -13.30
N GLU A 11 4.29 -8.96 -13.65
CA GLU A 11 5.48 -9.75 -13.98
C GLU A 11 6.24 -9.20 -15.18
N SER A 12 5.53 -8.84 -16.25
CA SER A 12 6.13 -8.27 -17.45
C SER A 12 6.78 -6.92 -17.16
N GLY A 13 6.08 -6.05 -16.43
CA GLY A 13 6.62 -4.74 -16.03
C GLY A 13 7.83 -4.87 -15.10
N ALA A 14 7.82 -5.85 -14.20
CA ALA A 14 8.94 -6.14 -13.32
C ALA A 14 10.16 -6.67 -14.06
N ALA A 15 9.96 -7.62 -14.99
CA ALA A 15 11.05 -8.18 -15.79
C ALA A 15 11.71 -7.10 -16.67
N SER A 16 10.93 -6.15 -17.18
CA SER A 16 11.43 -5.02 -17.95
C SER A 16 11.93 -3.85 -17.09
N GLY A 17 11.85 -3.93 -15.76
CA GLY A 17 12.32 -2.90 -14.82
C GLY A 17 11.45 -1.65 -14.71
N TRP A 18 10.23 -1.65 -15.27
CA TRP A 18 9.31 -0.52 -15.22
C TRP A 18 8.61 -0.39 -13.87
N VAL A 19 8.39 -1.52 -13.19
CA VAL A 19 7.78 -1.56 -11.86
C VAL A 19 8.62 -2.46 -10.96
N SER A 20 8.73 -2.09 -9.68
CA SER A 20 9.31 -3.00 -8.70
C SER A 20 8.28 -4.07 -8.32
N ARG A 21 8.73 -5.32 -8.15
CA ARG A 21 7.87 -6.38 -7.61
C ARG A 21 7.43 -6.02 -6.20
N LEU A 22 6.15 -6.18 -5.91
CA LEU A 22 5.64 -6.06 -4.54
C LEU A 22 6.21 -7.18 -3.67
N SER A 23 7.05 -6.81 -2.71
CA SER A 23 7.53 -7.73 -1.69
C SER A 23 6.39 -8.16 -0.76
N GLN A 24 6.65 -9.16 0.07
CA GLN A 24 5.69 -9.58 1.09
C GLN A 24 5.41 -8.45 2.09
N GLU A 25 6.42 -7.68 2.46
CA GLU A 25 6.29 -6.52 3.35
C GLU A 25 5.43 -5.42 2.71
N ASP A 26 5.61 -5.13 1.43
CA ASP A 26 4.79 -4.13 0.72
C ASP A 26 3.32 -4.51 0.77
N ARG A 27 3.01 -5.79 0.55
CA ARG A 27 1.61 -6.29 0.60
C ARG A 27 1.02 -6.14 1.99
N GLU A 28 1.80 -6.43 3.04
CA GLU A 28 1.39 -6.25 4.43
C GLU A 28 1.17 -4.78 4.76
N TYR A 29 2.06 -3.91 4.30
CA TYR A 29 1.96 -2.46 4.47
C TYR A 29 0.71 -1.91 3.75
N PHE A 30 0.46 -2.28 2.49
CA PHE A 30 -0.75 -1.83 1.77
C PHE A 30 -2.04 -2.32 2.44
N ALA A 31 -2.04 -3.55 2.96
CA ALA A 31 -3.17 -4.06 3.74
C ALA A 31 -3.37 -3.25 5.03
N TYR A 32 -2.28 -2.86 5.71
CA TYR A 32 -2.33 -2.00 6.90
C TYR A 32 -2.81 -0.60 6.58
N LEU A 33 -2.24 0.05 5.56
CA LEU A 33 -2.62 1.37 5.08
C LEU A 33 -4.12 1.44 4.78
N ARG A 34 -4.68 0.41 4.12
CA ARG A 34 -6.13 0.32 3.87
C ARG A 34 -6.96 0.26 5.15
N LYS A 35 -6.46 -0.38 6.22
CA LYS A 35 -7.10 -0.37 7.54
C LYS A 35 -7.07 1.02 8.17
N VAL A 36 -5.97 1.76 8.04
CA VAL A 36 -5.84 3.13 8.57
C VAL A 36 -6.80 4.09 7.87
N PHE A 37 -6.90 4.04 6.54
CA PHE A 37 -7.92 4.79 5.79
C PHE A 37 -9.34 4.51 6.31
N LYS A 38 -9.67 3.23 6.53
CA LYS A 38 -10.97 2.82 7.08
C LYS A 38 -11.18 3.33 8.51
N ARG A 39 -10.13 3.33 9.35
CA ARG A 39 -10.19 3.79 10.75
C ARG A 39 -10.57 5.27 10.86
N TYR A 40 -10.07 6.10 9.96
CA TYR A 40 -10.38 7.54 9.92
C TYR A 40 -11.55 7.90 8.99
N ASN A 41 -12.23 6.90 8.41
CA ASN A 41 -13.31 7.10 7.45
C ASN A 41 -12.92 7.97 6.22
N ILE A 42 -11.65 7.89 5.81
CA ILE A 42 -11.13 8.61 4.66
C ILE A 42 -11.15 7.68 3.45
N THR A 43 -11.76 8.13 2.36
CA THR A 43 -11.74 7.40 1.08
C THR A 43 -10.50 7.84 0.29
N PRO A 44 -9.56 6.94 -0.06
CA PRO A 44 -8.30 7.31 -0.73
C PRO A 44 -8.50 8.16 -1.99
N SER A 45 -9.51 7.84 -2.81
CA SER A 45 -9.80 8.55 -4.06
C SER A 45 -10.48 9.92 -3.87
N LYS A 46 -10.96 10.23 -2.67
CA LYS A 46 -11.61 11.51 -2.34
C LYS A 46 -10.81 12.32 -1.32
N ALA A 47 -9.71 11.77 -0.81
CA ALA A 47 -8.89 12.40 0.20
C ALA A 47 -8.25 13.66 -0.37
N THR A 48 -8.29 14.74 0.40
CA THR A 48 -7.39 15.87 0.18
C THR A 48 -5.94 15.41 0.36
N ARG A 49 -4.99 16.15 -0.21
CA ARG A 49 -3.57 15.85 -0.04
C ARG A 49 -3.16 15.77 1.42
N LEU A 50 -3.71 16.64 2.27
CA LEU A 50 -3.43 16.65 3.72
C LEU A 50 -3.95 15.40 4.42
N GLU A 51 -5.17 14.95 4.11
CA GLU A 51 -5.73 13.71 4.66
C GLU A 51 -4.95 12.49 4.22
N TYR A 52 -4.52 12.47 2.95
CA TYR A 52 -3.71 11.38 2.42
C TYR A 52 -2.34 11.34 3.12
N ASP A 53 -1.64 12.48 3.20
CA ASP A 53 -0.34 12.59 3.86
C ASP A 53 -0.45 12.23 5.36
N PHE A 54 -1.54 12.63 6.02
CA PHE A 54 -1.82 12.24 7.41
C PHE A 54 -1.93 10.71 7.55
N VAL A 55 -2.76 10.06 6.72
CA VAL A 55 -2.95 8.61 6.78
C VAL A 55 -1.67 7.86 6.49
N ILE A 56 -0.86 8.31 5.52
CA ILE A 56 0.44 7.71 5.21
C ILE A 56 1.37 7.79 6.42
N ARG A 57 1.57 8.97 7.01
CA ARG A 57 2.47 9.13 8.17
C ARG A 57 2.05 8.27 9.36
N VAL A 58 0.75 8.18 9.62
CA VAL A 58 0.21 7.34 10.68
C VAL A 58 0.46 5.86 10.37
N ALA A 59 0.18 5.43 9.14
CA ALA A 59 0.40 4.05 8.73
C ALA A 59 1.87 3.65 8.81
N GLU A 60 2.79 4.48 8.30
CA GLU A 60 4.24 4.23 8.37
C GLU A 60 4.72 4.16 9.82
N SER A 61 4.36 5.15 10.65
CA SER A 61 4.80 5.21 12.04
C SER A 61 4.30 4.00 12.83
N GLU A 62 3.04 3.62 12.69
CA GLU A 62 2.47 2.48 13.42
C GLU A 62 2.98 1.13 12.89
N PHE A 63 3.06 0.97 11.56
CA PHE A 63 3.48 -0.28 10.93
C PHE A 63 4.94 -0.63 11.27
N TYR A 64 5.86 0.33 11.10
CA TYR A 64 7.27 0.07 11.38
C TYR A 64 7.57 -0.04 12.88
N LEU A 65 6.82 0.67 13.73
CA LEU A 65 6.90 0.46 15.18
C LEU A 65 6.46 -0.96 15.57
N GLN A 66 5.40 -1.49 14.95
CA GLN A 66 4.97 -2.87 15.18
C GLN A 66 6.01 -3.88 14.71
N LYS A 67 6.63 -3.66 13.54
CA LYS A 67 7.72 -4.52 13.02
C LYS A 67 8.95 -4.49 13.92
N ALA A 68 9.32 -3.34 14.47
CA ALA A 68 10.48 -3.22 15.37
C ALA A 68 10.28 -3.90 16.72
N ASN A 69 9.03 -4.06 17.16
CA ASN A 69 8.67 -4.67 18.44
C ASN A 69 8.27 -6.17 18.33
N ALA A 70 8.27 -6.74 17.12
CA ALA A 70 7.92 -8.13 16.83
C ALA A 70 9.16 -9.01 16.74
#